data_AF-A0A388TDJ7-F1
#
_entry.id   AF-A0A388TDJ7-F1
#
_cell.length_a   1.000
_cell.length_b   1.000
_cell.length_c   1.000
_cell.angle_alpha   90.00
_cell.angle_beta   90.00
_cell.angle_gamma   90.00
#
_symmetry.space_group_name_H-M   'P 1'
#
loop_
_entity.id
_entity.type
_entity.pdbx_description
1 polymer ?
#
loop_
_entity_poly.entity_id
_entity_poly.type
_entity_poly.pdbx_seq_one_letter_code
_entity_poly.pdbx_strand_id
1 'polypeptide(L)'
;MDKTSQILNLLENTKFSSENDLAVLQIGLDLLFKKSQKLWEKGSAERGVFLEMLAGKTALSREAWQKNKGLDALVCFAQGCILITLSLLNGIGRSPITIQKTTGGYKVKILSKLQNLNITPGLYDAETEKLVREFKHSFFGEAADAAFGKNDLAVIKETFKETTARLKNEKAFMERTAENPLRIFDQNISAENMASGLFLVISALPAETMNTLLMQIGSYLPAELEEKTEERLSVNVRTYLTTSTQDLPELFKKTRLLLKLYSGRQRNIIAIIVREKVRDFFYKLLENTAVKQQIENNLLATAKEQFELRIKIFEGLLKLL
;
A
#
# COMPACT_ATOMS: atom_id res chain seq x y z
N MET A 1 27.64 -9.89 2.57
CA MET A 1 26.23 -10.07 2.16
C MET A 1 25.51 -8.79 2.49
N ASP A 2 24.99 -8.15 1.45
CA ASP A 2 24.61 -6.74 1.43
C ASP A 2 23.30 -6.49 2.18
N LYS A 3 23.18 -5.36 2.88
CA LYS A 3 21.95 -4.96 3.62
C LYS A 3 20.73 -4.93 2.70
N THR A 4 20.97 -4.67 1.41
CA THR A 4 20.02 -4.78 0.31
C THR A 4 19.40 -6.18 0.17
N SER A 5 20.17 -7.26 0.35
CA SER A 5 19.66 -8.64 0.29
C SER A 5 18.83 -9.03 1.52
N GLN A 6 19.09 -8.44 2.70
CA GLN A 6 18.24 -8.62 3.88
C GLN A 6 16.89 -7.91 3.73
N ILE A 7 16.89 -6.69 3.19
CA ILE A 7 15.65 -5.94 2.91
C ILE A 7 14.84 -6.64 1.82
N LEU A 8 15.46 -7.13 0.74
CA LEU A 8 14.77 -7.89 -0.30
C LEU A 8 14.21 -9.24 0.20
N ASN A 9 14.89 -9.93 1.13
CA ASN A 9 14.35 -11.14 1.78
C ASN A 9 13.19 -10.85 2.76
N LEU A 10 13.13 -9.65 3.34
CA LEU A 10 11.96 -9.20 4.10
C LEU A 10 10.74 -8.98 3.19
N LEU A 11 10.96 -8.60 1.92
CA LEU A 11 9.92 -8.36 0.91
C LEU A 11 9.30 -9.63 0.34
N GLU A 12 10.03 -10.76 0.29
CA GLU A 12 9.51 -12.03 -0.23
C GLU A 12 8.36 -12.62 0.63
N ASN A 13 8.21 -12.17 1.88
CA ASN A 13 7.21 -12.68 2.81
C ASN A 13 5.98 -11.77 3.02
N THR A 14 5.99 -10.52 2.54
CA THR A 14 4.80 -9.65 2.59
C THR A 14 3.94 -9.85 1.36
N LYS A 15 2.88 -10.65 1.50
CA LYS A 15 1.86 -10.81 0.45
C LYS A 15 1.12 -9.50 0.24
N PHE A 16 0.82 -9.18 -1.01
CA PHE A 16 -0.08 -8.08 -1.32
C PHE A 16 -1.48 -8.37 -0.72
N SER A 17 -2.01 -7.45 0.07
CA SER A 17 -3.35 -7.54 0.66
C SER A 17 -3.93 -6.15 0.87
N SER A 18 -4.90 -5.78 0.04
CA SER A 18 -5.64 -4.52 0.16
C SER A 18 -6.48 -4.48 1.43
N GLU A 19 -7.09 -5.60 1.82
CA GLU A 19 -7.89 -5.71 3.05
C GLU A 19 -7.05 -5.41 4.29
N ASN A 20 -5.85 -6.00 4.36
CA ASN A 20 -4.95 -5.75 5.48
C ASN A 20 -4.44 -4.31 5.50
N ASP A 21 -4.04 -3.77 4.34
CA ASP A 21 -3.63 -2.37 4.22
C ASP A 21 -4.73 -1.40 4.69
N LEU A 22 -5.97 -1.61 4.23
CA LEU A 22 -7.12 -0.81 4.63
C LEU A 22 -7.44 -0.96 6.12
N ALA A 23 -7.36 -2.18 6.67
CA ALA A 23 -7.58 -2.41 8.10
C ALA A 23 -6.55 -1.67 8.97
N VAL A 24 -5.26 -1.72 8.59
CA VAL A 24 -4.20 -0.98 9.29
C VAL A 24 -4.41 0.52 9.17
N LEU A 25 -4.71 1.03 7.98
CA LEU A 25 -5.00 2.45 7.76
C LEU A 25 -6.19 2.91 8.59
N GLN A 26 -7.31 2.18 8.54
CA GLN A 26 -8.53 2.51 9.28
C GLN A 26 -8.28 2.57 10.78
N ILE A 27 -7.60 1.57 11.35
CA ILE A 27 -7.30 1.54 12.79
C ILE A 27 -6.32 2.66 13.17
N GLY A 28 -5.30 2.91 12.35
CA GLY A 28 -4.38 4.02 12.55
C GLY A 28 -5.10 5.37 12.56
N LEU A 29 -6.03 5.59 11.63
CA LEU A 29 -6.84 6.81 11.58
C LEU A 29 -7.84 6.91 12.75
N ASP A 30 -8.43 5.80 13.17
CA ASP A 30 -9.28 5.78 14.37
C ASP A 30 -8.50 6.18 15.62
N LEU A 31 -7.26 5.71 15.76
CA LEU A 31 -6.36 6.10 16.85
C LEU A 31 -5.99 7.59 16.77
N LEU A 32 -5.65 8.07 15.57
CA LEU A 32 -5.25 9.46 15.33
C LEU A 32 -6.41 10.45 15.44
N PHE A 33 -7.63 10.13 15.05
CA PHE A 33 -8.69 11.14 14.98
C PHE A 33 -9.84 10.91 15.98
N LYS A 34 -10.21 9.66 16.25
CA LYS A 34 -11.32 9.36 17.16
C LYS A 34 -10.86 9.18 18.59
N LYS A 35 -9.79 8.39 18.81
CA LYS A 35 -9.32 8.05 20.17
C LYS A 35 -8.42 9.10 20.80
N SER A 36 -7.90 10.03 20.01
CA SER A 36 -7.08 11.15 20.47
C SER A 36 -7.79 12.50 20.30
N GLN A 37 -9.12 12.52 20.38
CA GLN A 37 -9.95 13.73 20.16
C GLN A 37 -9.44 14.96 20.92
N LYS A 38 -9.08 14.80 22.20
CA LYS A 38 -8.58 15.89 23.05
C LYS A 38 -7.31 16.56 22.52
N LEU A 39 -6.48 15.86 21.75
CA LEU A 39 -5.28 16.43 21.13
C LEU A 39 -5.64 17.51 20.09
N TRP A 40 -6.84 17.40 19.50
CA TRP A 40 -7.35 18.32 18.49
C TRP A 40 -8.04 19.54 19.08
N GLU A 41 -8.46 19.47 20.34
CA GLU A 41 -9.13 20.56 21.05
C GLU A 41 -8.13 21.69 21.40
N LYS A 42 -8.44 22.92 20.99
CA LYS A 42 -7.57 24.07 21.27
C LYS A 42 -7.56 24.35 22.78
N GLY A 43 -6.37 24.47 23.36
CA GLY A 43 -6.20 24.78 24.79
C GLY A 43 -6.28 23.57 25.71
N SER A 44 -6.43 22.35 25.19
CA SER A 44 -6.32 21.14 26.02
C SER A 44 -4.88 20.94 26.52
N ALA A 45 -4.74 20.33 27.69
CA ALA A 45 -3.44 20.00 28.26
C ALA A 45 -2.67 19.02 27.35
N GLU A 46 -3.38 18.05 26.78
CA GLU A 46 -2.84 17.04 25.86
C GLU A 46 -2.24 17.67 24.59
N ARG A 47 -2.90 18.69 24.04
CA ARG A 47 -2.36 19.47 22.92
C ARG A 47 -1.13 20.27 23.32
N GLY A 48 -1.11 20.81 24.54
CA GLY A 48 0.08 21.48 25.10
C GLY A 48 1.30 20.56 25.13
N VAL A 49 1.15 19.35 25.67
CA VAL A 49 2.23 18.35 25.72
C VAL A 49 2.66 17.91 24.32
N PHE A 50 1.72 17.77 23.38
CA PHE A 50 2.05 17.48 21.98
C PHE A 50 2.94 18.56 21.35
N LEU A 51 2.62 19.84 21.58
CA LEU A 51 3.45 20.96 21.09
C LEU A 51 4.84 20.98 21.74
N GLU A 52 4.95 20.62 23.02
CA GLU A 52 6.25 20.46 23.69
C GLU A 52 7.08 19.33 23.08
N MET A 53 6.44 18.21 22.72
CA MET A 53 7.11 17.09 22.05
C MET A 53 7.60 17.48 20.64
N LEU A 54 6.80 18.24 19.88
CA LEU A 54 7.25 18.81 18.59
C LEU A 54 8.44 19.75 18.76
N ALA A 55 8.46 20.54 19.85
CA ALA A 55 9.60 21.39 20.19
C ALA A 55 10.82 20.59 20.69
N GLY A 56 10.67 19.30 20.99
CA GLY A 56 11.71 18.43 21.54
C GLY A 56 11.97 18.64 23.03
N LYS A 57 11.03 19.29 23.75
CA LYS A 57 11.13 19.51 25.20
C LYS A 57 10.71 18.29 26.01
N THR A 58 9.84 17.46 25.44
CA THR A 58 9.31 16.25 26.07
C THR A 58 9.38 15.06 25.13
N ALA A 59 9.42 13.86 25.70
CA ALA A 59 9.28 12.61 24.99
C ALA A 59 8.27 11.74 25.75
N LEU A 60 7.44 11.02 25.01
CA LEU A 60 6.51 10.06 25.56
C LEU A 60 7.29 8.80 25.93
N SER A 61 7.24 8.44 27.21
CA SER A 61 7.86 7.25 27.80
C SER A 61 6.91 6.66 28.83
N ARG A 62 7.16 5.43 29.27
CA ARG A 62 6.36 4.80 30.31
C ARG A 62 6.42 5.57 31.62
N GLU A 63 7.59 6.07 32.01
CA GLU A 63 7.77 6.87 33.21
C GLU A 63 6.99 8.19 33.11
N ALA A 64 7.03 8.86 31.95
CA ALA A 64 6.27 10.08 31.73
C ALA A 64 4.76 9.83 31.78
N TRP A 65 4.29 8.74 31.16
CA TRP A 65 2.89 8.32 31.17
C TRP A 65 2.39 7.97 32.58
N GLN A 66 3.19 7.24 33.38
CA GLN A 66 2.82 6.89 34.76
C GLN A 66 2.76 8.11 35.69
N LYS A 67 3.65 9.09 35.49
CA LYS A 67 3.69 10.31 36.31
C LYS A 67 2.58 11.29 35.96
N ASN A 68 2.13 11.31 34.71
CA ASN A 68 1.25 12.36 34.20
C ASN A 68 -0.10 11.79 33.76
N LYS A 69 -1.13 11.99 34.60
CA LYS A 69 -2.51 11.59 34.28
C LYS A 69 -3.00 12.41 33.08
N GLY A 70 -3.39 11.76 31.98
CA GLY A 70 -3.95 12.42 30.79
C GLY A 70 -3.14 12.29 29.50
N LEU A 71 -2.05 11.53 29.48
CA LEU A 71 -1.28 11.29 28.24
C LEU A 71 -1.93 10.29 27.28
N ASP A 72 -3.07 9.69 27.62
CA ASP A 72 -3.70 8.63 26.83
C ASP A 72 -4.02 9.06 25.39
N ALA A 73 -4.47 10.29 25.19
CA ALA A 73 -4.72 10.82 23.84
C ALA A 73 -3.42 10.93 23.03
N LEU A 74 -2.32 11.32 23.67
CA LEU A 74 -1.01 11.41 23.06
C LEU A 74 -0.44 10.02 22.72
N VAL A 75 -0.67 9.04 23.59
CA VAL A 75 -0.30 7.64 23.35
C VAL A 75 -1.08 7.08 22.17
N CYS A 76 -2.41 7.27 22.11
CA CYS A 76 -3.22 6.89 20.94
C CYS A 76 -2.68 7.52 19.66
N PHE A 77 -2.34 8.82 19.70
CA PHE A 77 -1.75 9.51 18.56
C PHE A 77 -0.44 8.85 18.11
N ALA A 78 0.49 8.63 19.03
CA ALA A 78 1.78 7.98 18.73
C ALA A 78 1.58 6.56 18.16
N GLN A 79 0.72 5.74 18.77
CA GLN A 79 0.38 4.39 18.29
C GLN A 79 -0.16 4.44 16.85
N GLY A 80 -1.11 5.33 16.56
CA GLY A 80 -1.69 5.46 15.22
C GLY A 80 -0.66 5.91 14.18
N CYS A 81 0.15 6.90 14.52
CA CYS A 81 1.27 7.39 13.71
C CYS A 81 2.27 6.28 13.36
N ILE A 82 2.68 5.49 14.35
CA ILE A 82 3.62 4.37 14.16
C ILE A 82 3.00 3.29 13.27
N LEU A 83 1.75 2.88 13.53
CA LEU A 83 1.10 1.82 12.75
C LEU A 83 0.98 2.19 11.26
N ILE A 84 0.53 3.41 10.95
CA ILE A 84 0.45 3.88 9.55
C ILE A 84 1.85 3.95 8.94
N THR A 85 2.84 4.47 9.67
CA THR A 85 4.18 4.63 9.11
C THR A 85 4.85 3.28 8.83
N LEU A 86 4.71 2.32 9.76
CA LEU A 86 5.15 0.94 9.56
C LEU A 86 4.44 0.28 8.37
N SER A 87 3.14 0.54 8.17
CA SER A 87 2.39 -0.05 7.05
C SER A 87 2.87 0.46 5.68
N LEU A 88 3.49 1.64 5.65
CA LEU A 88 3.99 2.28 4.42
C LEU A 88 5.41 1.86 4.03
N LEU A 89 6.16 1.16 4.90
CA LEU A 89 7.56 0.76 4.67
C LEU A 89 7.78 0.06 3.32
N ASN A 90 6.87 -0.83 2.93
CA ASN A 90 6.97 -1.60 1.68
C ASN A 90 6.06 -1.06 0.57
N GLY A 91 5.51 0.15 0.77
CA GLY A 91 4.48 0.72 -0.08
C GLY A 91 3.07 0.20 0.22
N ILE A 92 2.10 0.85 -0.42
CA ILE A 92 0.67 0.56 -0.22
C ILE A 92 0.35 -0.87 -0.66
N GLY A 93 -0.47 -1.55 0.14
CA GLY A 93 -0.91 -2.91 -0.15
C GLY A 93 0.10 -4.00 0.20
N ARG A 94 1.31 -3.66 0.69
CA ARG A 94 2.36 -4.62 1.10
C ARG A 94 2.79 -4.46 2.56
N SER A 95 1.83 -4.07 3.41
CA SER A 95 2.09 -3.79 4.83
C SER A 95 2.87 -4.94 5.51
N PRO A 96 4.02 -4.66 6.17
CA PRO A 96 4.77 -5.64 6.95
C PRO A 96 4.10 -6.02 8.28
N ILE A 97 3.00 -5.33 8.62
CA ILE A 97 2.19 -5.61 9.79
C ILE A 97 0.79 -6.02 9.38
N THR A 98 0.21 -6.93 10.16
CA THR A 98 -1.23 -7.22 10.13
C THR A 98 -1.84 -6.84 11.47
N ILE A 99 -3.05 -6.30 11.47
CA ILE A 99 -3.72 -5.87 12.70
C ILE A 99 -5.09 -6.52 12.82
N GLN A 100 -5.44 -6.91 14.04
CA GLN A 100 -6.75 -7.47 14.36
C GLN A 100 -7.31 -6.78 15.60
N LYS A 101 -8.57 -6.36 15.54
CA LYS A 101 -9.28 -5.80 16.70
C LYS A 101 -9.59 -6.92 17.70
N THR A 102 -9.36 -6.66 18.98
CA THR A 102 -9.71 -7.55 20.10
C THR A 102 -10.67 -6.82 21.05
N THR A 103 -11.20 -7.52 22.05
CA THR A 103 -12.15 -6.96 23.04
C THR A 103 -11.56 -5.78 23.81
N GLY A 104 -10.24 -5.78 24.05
CA GLY A 104 -9.54 -4.77 24.85
C GLY A 104 -8.60 -3.85 24.06
N GLY A 105 -8.41 -4.07 22.76
CA GLY A 105 -7.44 -3.30 21.98
C GLY A 105 -7.18 -3.90 20.61
N TYR A 106 -5.91 -4.03 20.24
CA TYR A 106 -5.47 -4.51 18.94
C TYR A 106 -4.33 -5.51 19.07
N LYS A 107 -4.42 -6.61 18.32
CA LYS A 107 -3.31 -7.54 18.13
C LYS A 107 -2.60 -7.16 16.83
N VAL A 108 -1.34 -6.75 16.94
CA VAL A 108 -0.48 -6.40 15.82
C VAL A 108 0.50 -7.55 15.62
N LYS A 109 0.54 -8.13 14.43
CA LYS A 109 1.53 -9.15 14.06
C LYS A 109 2.50 -8.56 13.05
N ILE A 110 3.79 -8.58 13.41
CA ILE A 110 4.88 -8.15 12.55
C ILE A 110 5.32 -9.37 11.74
N LEU A 111 5.07 -9.33 10.43
CA LEU A 111 5.23 -10.49 9.57
C LEU A 111 6.70 -10.91 9.42
N SER A 112 7.61 -9.93 9.41
CA SER A 112 9.05 -10.17 9.26
C SER A 112 9.69 -10.92 10.43
N LYS A 113 9.19 -10.71 11.65
CA LYS A 113 9.79 -11.23 12.89
C LYS A 113 8.95 -12.31 13.56
N LEU A 114 7.80 -12.66 12.96
CA LEU A 114 6.78 -13.54 13.55
C LEU A 114 6.38 -13.11 14.99
N GLN A 115 6.53 -11.82 15.28
CA GLN A 115 6.24 -11.25 16.59
C GLN A 115 4.79 -10.79 16.65
N ASN A 116 4.14 -11.05 17.77
CA ASN A 116 2.83 -10.49 18.08
C ASN A 116 2.97 -9.48 19.21
N LEU A 117 2.29 -8.35 19.05
CA LEU A 117 2.16 -7.28 20.03
C LEU A 117 0.69 -7.07 20.36
N ASN A 118 0.36 -6.87 21.62
CA ASN A 118 -0.99 -6.51 22.05
C ASN A 118 -1.01 -5.04 22.46
N ILE A 119 -1.56 -4.21 21.58
CA ILE A 119 -1.63 -2.76 21.77
C ILE A 119 -2.96 -2.40 22.41
N THR A 120 -2.90 -1.79 23.59
CA THR A 120 -4.06 -1.21 24.26
C THR A 120 -4.11 0.29 23.97
N PRO A 121 -5.21 0.83 23.43
CA PRO A 121 -5.30 2.25 23.10
C PRO A 121 -5.08 3.14 24.32
N GLY A 122 -4.15 4.09 24.19
CA GLY A 122 -3.88 5.08 25.24
C GLY A 122 -2.95 4.59 26.34
N LEU A 123 -2.58 3.31 26.36
CA LEU A 123 -1.72 2.73 27.38
C LEU A 123 -0.28 2.65 26.89
N TYR A 124 0.65 3.31 27.58
CA TYR A 124 2.09 3.22 27.29
C TYR A 124 2.77 2.14 28.15
N ASP A 125 2.44 0.89 27.86
CA ASP A 125 2.99 -0.29 28.52
C ASP A 125 4.19 -0.88 27.77
N ALA A 126 4.67 -2.03 28.26
CA ALA A 126 5.77 -2.76 27.63
C ALA A 126 5.48 -3.18 26.18
N GLU A 127 4.21 -3.33 25.79
CA GLU A 127 3.84 -3.67 24.41
C GLU A 127 3.94 -2.43 23.50
N THR A 128 3.55 -1.25 23.98
CA THR A 128 3.78 0.01 23.27
C THR A 128 5.27 0.35 23.18
N GLU A 129 6.06 0.10 24.22
CA GLU A 129 7.53 0.24 24.16
C GLU A 129 8.15 -0.66 23.08
N LYS A 130 7.69 -1.91 22.96
CA LYS A 130 8.12 -2.83 21.88
C LYS A 130 7.73 -2.29 20.51
N LEU A 131 6.52 -1.73 20.37
CA LEU A 131 6.08 -1.11 19.11
C LEU A 131 6.97 0.06 18.71
N VAL A 132 7.32 0.94 19.65
CA VAL A 132 8.23 2.08 19.41
C VAL A 132 9.61 1.59 19.02
N ARG A 133 10.16 0.59 19.73
CA ARG A 133 11.45 -0.01 19.36
C ARG A 133 11.43 -0.64 17.98
N GLU A 134 10.34 -1.30 17.59
CA GLU A 134 10.22 -1.88 16.25
C GLU A 134 10.17 -0.80 15.16
N PHE A 135 9.41 0.26 15.40
CA PHE A 135 9.40 1.44 14.54
C PHE A 135 10.82 1.97 14.37
N LYS A 136 11.50 2.28 15.47
CA LYS A 136 12.86 2.79 15.43
C LYS A 136 13.84 1.85 14.76
N HIS A 137 13.77 0.55 15.05
CA HIS A 137 14.60 -0.46 14.39
C HIS A 137 14.40 -0.46 12.87
N SER A 138 13.17 -0.29 12.39
CA SER A 138 12.85 -0.28 10.96
C SER A 138 13.46 0.92 10.20
N PHE A 139 13.68 2.06 10.88
CA PHE A 139 14.19 3.29 10.26
C PHE A 139 15.64 3.65 10.64
N PHE A 140 16.11 3.19 11.81
CA PHE A 140 17.43 3.54 12.36
C PHE A 140 18.36 2.32 12.56
N GLY A 141 17.85 1.09 12.43
CA GLY A 141 18.64 -0.14 12.56
C GLY A 141 18.81 -0.63 14.01
N GLU A 142 19.34 0.17 14.92
CA GLU A 142 19.44 -0.18 16.35
C GLU A 142 18.75 0.88 17.22
N ALA A 143 17.92 0.43 18.15
CA ALA A 143 17.18 1.32 19.04
C ALA A 143 17.16 0.72 20.46
N ALA A 144 17.98 1.28 21.35
CA ALA A 144 18.00 0.89 22.75
C ALA A 144 16.86 1.55 23.55
N ASP A 145 16.50 2.79 23.19
CA ASP A 145 15.49 3.55 23.90
C ASP A 145 14.08 3.23 23.39
N ALA A 146 13.11 3.27 24.30
CA ALA A 146 11.71 3.03 23.99
C ALA A 146 10.88 4.30 24.01
N ALA A 147 11.48 5.49 24.10
CA ALA A 147 10.74 6.74 24.16
C ALA A 147 10.34 7.20 22.75
N PHE A 148 9.19 7.85 22.63
CA PHE A 148 8.70 8.43 21.39
C PHE A 148 8.77 9.96 21.47
N GLY A 149 9.47 10.61 20.54
CA GLY A 149 9.71 12.05 20.60
C GLY A 149 9.90 12.72 19.24
N LYS A 150 10.53 13.89 19.25
CA LYS A 150 10.69 14.76 18.07
C LYS A 150 11.32 14.06 16.86
N ASN A 151 12.35 13.24 17.08
CA ASN A 151 13.05 12.56 15.98
C ASN A 151 12.16 11.51 15.30
N ASP A 152 11.32 10.82 16.08
CA ASP A 152 10.35 9.86 15.56
C ASP A 152 9.29 10.58 14.71
N LEU A 153 8.77 11.70 15.21
CA LEU A 153 7.83 12.55 14.47
C LEU A 153 8.45 13.10 13.16
N ALA A 154 9.73 13.45 13.16
CA ALA A 154 10.43 13.91 11.97
C ALA A 154 10.52 12.80 10.89
N VAL A 155 10.81 11.56 11.26
CA VAL A 155 10.82 10.42 10.33
C VAL A 155 9.42 10.13 9.78
N ILE A 156 8.41 10.19 10.64
CA ILE A 156 7.01 10.02 10.22
C ILE A 156 6.62 11.09 9.21
N LYS A 157 7.01 12.35 9.47
CA LYS A 157 6.78 13.48 8.55
C LYS A 157 7.43 13.25 7.19
N GLU A 158 8.71 12.88 7.13
CA GLU A 158 9.36 12.62 5.84
C GLU A 158 8.73 11.42 5.12
N THR A 159 8.35 10.36 5.83
CA THR A 159 7.65 9.20 5.25
C THR A 159 6.31 9.60 4.62
N PHE A 160 5.52 10.44 5.29
CA PHE A 160 4.26 10.94 4.77
C PHE A 160 4.46 11.86 3.56
N LYS A 161 5.52 12.66 3.55
CA LYS A 161 5.86 13.55 2.43
C LYS A 161 6.24 12.75 1.19
N GLU A 162 7.13 11.77 1.32
CA GLU A 162 7.51 10.87 0.23
C GLU A 162 6.30 10.10 -0.30
N THR A 163 5.51 9.53 0.60
CA THR A 163 4.29 8.79 0.24
C THR A 163 3.30 9.70 -0.51
N THR A 164 3.08 10.93 -0.03
CA THR A 164 2.19 11.90 -0.68
C THR A 164 2.67 12.25 -2.10
N ALA A 165 3.97 12.47 -2.29
CA ALA A 165 4.54 12.75 -3.61
C ALA A 165 4.34 11.56 -4.56
N ARG A 166 4.60 10.33 -4.09
CA ARG A 166 4.34 9.11 -4.86
C ARG A 166 2.87 9.00 -5.26
N LEU A 167 1.94 9.18 -4.31
CA LEU A 167 0.51 9.09 -4.59
C LEU A 167 0.02 10.15 -5.59
N LYS A 168 0.55 11.37 -5.53
CA LYS A 168 0.23 12.41 -6.52
C LYS A 168 0.69 12.02 -7.92
N ASN A 169 1.90 11.43 -8.03
CA ASN A 169 2.42 10.97 -9.31
C ASN A 169 1.58 9.80 -9.86
N GLU A 170 1.23 8.84 -9.01
CA GLU A 170 0.36 7.69 -9.37
C GLU A 170 -1.04 8.15 -9.78
N LYS A 171 -1.63 9.09 -9.04
CA LYS A 171 -2.92 9.72 -9.38
C LYS A 171 -2.85 10.40 -10.76
N ALA A 172 -1.85 11.26 -10.98
CA ALA A 172 -1.68 11.97 -12.24
C ALA A 172 -1.39 11.02 -13.42
N PHE A 173 -0.71 9.90 -13.18
CA PHE A 173 -0.53 8.86 -14.19
C PHE A 173 -1.86 8.18 -14.54
N MET A 174 -2.68 7.87 -13.54
CA MET A 174 -4.00 7.27 -13.72
C MET A 174 -4.97 8.21 -14.45
N GLU A 175 -5.03 9.48 -14.05
CA GLU A 175 -5.86 10.52 -14.70
C GLU A 175 -5.46 10.70 -16.19
N ARG A 176 -4.15 10.82 -16.48
CA ARG A 176 -3.67 10.89 -17.88
C ARG A 176 -3.98 9.65 -18.70
N THR A 177 -3.98 8.47 -18.05
CA THR A 177 -4.33 7.21 -18.72
C THR A 177 -5.84 7.11 -18.97
N ALA A 178 -6.66 7.66 -18.07
CA ALA A 178 -8.10 7.74 -18.25
C ALA A 178 -8.48 8.63 -19.45
N GLU A 179 -7.82 9.78 -19.62
CA GLU A 179 -8.03 10.70 -20.75
C GLU A 179 -7.75 10.03 -22.11
N ASN A 180 -6.68 9.23 -22.18
CA ASN A 180 -6.32 8.52 -23.40
C ASN A 180 -5.58 7.20 -23.09
N PRO A 181 -6.33 6.08 -22.97
CA PRO A 181 -5.76 4.77 -22.65
C PRO A 181 -4.77 4.25 -23.69
N LEU A 182 -4.82 4.74 -24.95
CA LEU A 182 -3.92 4.30 -26.02
C LEU A 182 -2.50 4.86 -25.90
N ARG A 183 -2.28 5.89 -25.07
CA ARG A 183 -0.95 6.48 -24.84
C ARG A 183 0.07 5.47 -24.32
N ILE A 184 -0.39 4.38 -23.70
CA ILE A 184 0.46 3.28 -23.25
C ILE A 184 1.24 2.62 -24.42
N PHE A 185 0.83 2.86 -25.67
CA PHE A 185 1.47 2.34 -26.88
C PHE A 185 2.30 3.39 -27.65
N ASP A 186 2.45 4.60 -27.12
CA ASP A 186 3.25 5.66 -27.77
C ASP A 186 4.71 5.23 -27.97
N GLN A 187 5.34 5.69 -29.06
CA GLN A 187 6.70 5.25 -29.41
C GLN A 187 7.77 5.67 -28.39
N ASN A 188 7.53 6.75 -27.64
CA ASN A 188 8.48 7.34 -26.70
C ASN A 188 8.21 6.97 -25.23
N ILE A 189 7.29 6.04 -24.95
CA ILE A 189 7.02 5.60 -23.58
C ILE A 189 8.14 4.66 -23.08
N SER A 190 8.58 4.84 -21.83
CA SER A 190 9.51 3.88 -21.22
C SER A 190 8.84 2.52 -21.08
N ALA A 191 9.62 1.44 -21.13
CA ALA A 191 9.09 0.08 -20.98
C ALA A 191 8.39 -0.14 -19.61
N GLU A 192 8.83 0.56 -18.57
CA GLU A 192 8.22 0.54 -17.24
C GLU A 192 6.86 1.26 -17.23
N ASN A 193 6.79 2.46 -17.80
CA ASN A 193 5.52 3.20 -17.90
C ASN A 193 4.52 2.49 -18.82
N MET A 194 5.00 1.82 -19.86
CA MET A 194 4.18 0.96 -20.71
C MET A 194 3.54 -0.17 -19.89
N ALA A 195 4.34 -0.91 -19.12
CA ALA A 195 3.84 -2.01 -18.32
C ALA A 195 2.81 -1.52 -17.29
N SER A 196 3.17 -0.49 -16.51
CA SER A 196 2.30 0.09 -15.49
C SER A 196 0.99 0.61 -16.09
N GLY A 197 1.05 1.29 -17.23
CA GLY A 197 -0.13 1.79 -17.93
C GLY A 197 -1.00 0.65 -18.48
N LEU A 198 -0.39 -0.35 -19.11
CA LEU A 198 -1.09 -1.49 -19.68
C LEU A 198 -1.89 -2.25 -18.62
N PHE A 199 -1.26 -2.62 -17.51
CA PHE A 199 -1.94 -3.38 -16.46
C PHE A 199 -2.98 -2.54 -15.70
N LEU A 200 -2.80 -1.22 -15.65
CA LEU A 200 -3.79 -0.28 -15.14
C LEU A 200 -5.03 -0.24 -16.06
N VAL A 201 -4.86 -0.17 -17.38
CA VAL A 201 -5.97 -0.22 -18.33
C VAL A 201 -6.65 -1.59 -18.31
N ILE A 202 -5.89 -2.71 -18.31
CA ILE A 202 -6.46 -4.06 -18.20
C ILE A 202 -7.33 -4.21 -16.95
N SER A 203 -6.86 -3.68 -15.81
CA SER A 203 -7.59 -3.75 -14.55
C SER A 203 -8.84 -2.87 -14.51
N ALA A 204 -8.95 -1.89 -15.41
CA ALA A 204 -10.11 -1.02 -15.55
C ALA A 204 -11.17 -1.56 -16.53
N LEU A 205 -10.90 -2.70 -17.18
CA LEU A 205 -11.82 -3.32 -18.13
C LEU A 205 -13.05 -3.93 -17.43
N PRO A 206 -14.20 -3.96 -18.13
CA PRO A 206 -15.32 -4.80 -17.73
C PRO A 206 -14.90 -6.27 -17.67
N ALA A 207 -15.46 -7.05 -16.75
CA ALA A 207 -15.07 -8.46 -16.52
C ALA A 207 -15.08 -9.31 -17.82
N GLU A 208 -16.11 -9.17 -18.65
CA GLU A 208 -16.23 -9.89 -19.93
C GLU A 208 -15.12 -9.52 -20.92
N THR A 209 -14.80 -8.24 -21.01
CA THR A 209 -13.75 -7.72 -21.87
C THR A 209 -12.37 -8.15 -21.38
N MET A 210 -12.15 -8.07 -20.07
CA MET A 210 -10.93 -8.50 -19.41
C MET A 210 -10.69 -9.99 -19.63
N ASN A 211 -11.72 -10.83 -19.47
CA ASN A 211 -11.65 -12.26 -19.74
C ASN A 211 -11.27 -12.52 -21.21
N THR A 212 -11.95 -11.84 -22.15
CA THR A 212 -11.66 -11.98 -23.59
C THR A 212 -10.21 -11.63 -23.91
N LEU A 213 -9.70 -10.53 -23.36
CA LEU A 213 -8.32 -10.13 -23.54
C LEU A 213 -7.34 -11.15 -22.95
N LEU A 214 -7.58 -11.63 -21.72
CA LEU A 214 -6.73 -12.63 -21.07
C LEU A 214 -6.70 -13.95 -21.84
N MET A 215 -7.85 -14.40 -22.36
CA MET A 215 -7.93 -15.58 -23.22
C MET A 215 -7.13 -15.38 -24.52
N GLN A 216 -7.27 -14.21 -25.16
CA GLN A 216 -6.51 -13.88 -26.36
C GLN A 216 -5.02 -13.90 -26.09
N ILE A 217 -4.54 -13.22 -25.04
CA ILE A 217 -3.13 -13.24 -24.64
C ILE A 217 -2.67 -14.69 -24.38
N GLY A 218 -3.43 -15.44 -23.58
CA GLY A 218 -3.13 -16.82 -23.23
C GLY A 218 -2.96 -17.72 -24.44
N SER A 219 -3.75 -17.53 -25.50
CA SER A 219 -3.68 -18.31 -26.74
C SER A 219 -2.33 -18.23 -27.47
N TYR A 220 -1.56 -17.15 -27.25
CA TYR A 220 -0.24 -16.93 -27.86
C TYR A 220 0.93 -17.32 -26.96
N LEU A 221 0.68 -17.72 -25.71
CA LEU A 221 1.74 -18.11 -24.79
C LEU A 221 2.23 -19.54 -25.08
N PRO A 222 3.50 -19.86 -24.77
CA PRO A 222 4.05 -21.21 -24.94
C PRO A 222 3.24 -22.25 -24.18
N ALA A 223 3.03 -23.43 -24.78
CA ALA A 223 2.18 -24.47 -24.22
C ALA A 223 2.79 -25.13 -22.99
N GLU A 224 4.10 -25.09 -22.86
CA GLU A 224 4.91 -25.65 -21.78
C GLU A 224 5.22 -24.65 -20.66
N LEU A 225 4.67 -23.42 -20.75
CA LEU A 225 4.93 -22.39 -19.76
C LEU A 225 4.21 -22.70 -18.43
N GLU A 226 4.99 -23.09 -17.43
CA GLU A 226 4.53 -23.28 -16.06
C GLU A 226 4.98 -22.15 -15.14
N GLU A 227 4.08 -21.69 -14.27
CA GLU A 227 4.38 -20.72 -13.24
C GLU A 227 3.58 -20.98 -11.97
N LYS A 228 4.10 -20.44 -10.86
CA LYS A 228 3.36 -20.45 -9.58
C LYS A 228 2.40 -19.27 -9.49
N THR A 229 1.14 -19.55 -9.18
CA THR A 229 0.13 -18.54 -8.80
C THR A 229 0.51 -17.89 -7.46
N GLU A 230 -0.23 -16.85 -7.05
CA GLU A 230 -0.07 -16.20 -5.74
C GLU A 230 -0.29 -17.18 -4.56
N GLU A 231 -1.02 -18.26 -4.81
CA GLU A 231 -1.30 -19.35 -3.87
C GLU A 231 -0.23 -20.45 -3.91
N ARG A 232 0.83 -20.27 -4.70
CA ARG A 232 1.94 -21.22 -4.91
C ARG A 232 1.54 -22.51 -5.62
N LEU A 233 0.37 -22.53 -6.25
CA LEU A 233 -0.05 -23.63 -7.12
C LEU A 233 0.70 -23.51 -8.45
N SER A 234 1.31 -24.60 -8.90
CA SER A 234 1.90 -24.67 -10.24
C SER A 234 0.77 -24.76 -11.25
N VAL A 235 0.74 -23.86 -12.23
CA VAL A 235 -0.27 -23.86 -13.28
C VAL A 235 0.41 -23.77 -14.64
N ASN A 236 -0.19 -24.45 -15.62
CA ASN A 236 0.06 -24.16 -17.01
C ASN A 236 -0.54 -22.79 -17.34
N VAL A 237 0.32 -21.81 -17.65
CA VAL A 237 -0.09 -20.41 -17.81
C VAL A 237 -1.07 -20.23 -18.97
N ARG A 238 -0.81 -20.89 -20.10
CA ARG A 238 -1.69 -20.85 -21.27
C ARG A 238 -3.09 -21.32 -20.89
N THR A 239 -3.20 -22.54 -20.36
CA THR A 239 -4.49 -23.11 -19.95
C THR A 239 -5.18 -22.19 -18.94
N TYR A 240 -4.47 -21.76 -17.90
CA TYR A 240 -5.02 -20.93 -16.83
C TYR A 240 -5.58 -19.59 -17.35
N LEU A 241 -4.87 -18.90 -18.26
CA LEU A 241 -5.36 -17.66 -18.86
C LEU A 241 -6.52 -17.89 -19.83
N THR A 242 -6.55 -19.02 -20.54
CA THR A 242 -7.63 -19.35 -21.51
C THR A 242 -8.91 -19.91 -20.89
N THR A 243 -8.88 -20.37 -19.63
CA THR A 243 -10.10 -20.83 -18.95
C THR A 243 -11.05 -19.65 -18.70
N SER A 244 -12.21 -19.62 -19.33
CA SER A 244 -13.16 -18.49 -19.19
C SER A 244 -13.64 -18.33 -17.75
N THR A 245 -13.74 -17.08 -17.28
CA THR A 245 -14.38 -16.72 -16.01
C THR A 245 -14.93 -15.29 -16.07
N GLN A 246 -16.01 -15.03 -15.34
CA GLN A 246 -16.52 -13.67 -15.08
C GLN A 246 -16.27 -13.23 -13.64
N ASP A 247 -15.67 -14.10 -12.82
CA ASP A 247 -15.30 -13.78 -11.43
C ASP A 247 -14.14 -12.78 -11.41
N LEU A 248 -14.44 -11.54 -11.01
CA LEU A 248 -13.48 -10.43 -11.04
C LEU A 248 -12.24 -10.68 -10.16
N PRO A 249 -12.36 -11.21 -8.91
CA PRO A 249 -11.22 -11.69 -8.14
C PRO A 249 -10.29 -12.63 -8.91
N GLU A 250 -10.84 -13.64 -9.59
CA GLU A 250 -10.05 -14.57 -10.41
C GLU A 250 -9.40 -13.88 -11.62
N LEU A 251 -10.11 -12.97 -12.29
CA LEU A 251 -9.55 -12.16 -13.38
C LEU A 251 -8.37 -11.29 -12.92
N PHE A 252 -8.44 -10.72 -11.71
CA PHE A 252 -7.31 -10.00 -11.12
C PHE A 252 -6.13 -10.91 -10.81
N LYS A 253 -6.36 -12.14 -10.30
CA LYS A 253 -5.27 -13.12 -10.10
C LYS A 253 -4.56 -13.44 -11.41
N LYS A 254 -5.32 -13.66 -12.49
CA LYS A 254 -4.78 -13.88 -13.85
C LYS A 254 -3.96 -12.69 -14.35
N THR A 255 -4.46 -11.47 -14.14
CA THR A 255 -3.76 -10.25 -14.54
C THR A 255 -2.46 -10.05 -13.78
N ARG A 256 -2.43 -10.37 -12.47
CA ARG A 256 -1.20 -10.35 -11.68
C ARG A 256 -0.20 -11.42 -12.10
N LEU A 257 -0.65 -12.62 -12.45
CA LEU A 257 0.21 -13.64 -13.04
C LEU A 257 0.83 -13.14 -14.36
N LEU A 258 0.03 -12.50 -15.21
CA LEU A 258 0.53 -11.91 -16.45
C LEU A 258 1.56 -10.78 -16.18
N LEU A 259 1.32 -9.92 -15.19
CA LEU A 259 2.28 -8.90 -14.76
C LEU A 259 3.59 -9.51 -14.22
N LYS A 260 3.49 -10.60 -13.46
CA LYS A 260 4.64 -11.37 -12.96
C LYS A 260 5.47 -11.93 -14.12
N LEU A 261 4.82 -12.49 -15.13
CA LEU A 261 5.48 -12.98 -16.35
C LEU A 261 6.14 -11.84 -17.13
N TYR A 262 5.44 -10.71 -17.26
CA TYR A 262 5.94 -9.50 -17.93
C TYR A 262 7.17 -8.90 -17.24
N SER A 263 7.29 -9.07 -15.92
CA SER A 263 8.40 -8.56 -15.11
C SER A 263 9.45 -9.63 -14.77
N GLY A 264 9.25 -10.86 -15.22
CA GLY A 264 10.04 -12.03 -14.82
C GLY A 264 11.17 -12.38 -15.78
N ARG A 265 11.72 -13.59 -15.61
CA ARG A 265 12.82 -14.12 -16.42
C ARG A 265 12.50 -14.20 -17.92
N GLN A 266 11.22 -14.33 -18.26
CA GLN A 266 10.74 -14.43 -19.64
C GLN A 266 10.25 -13.09 -20.22
N ARG A 267 10.58 -11.97 -19.56
CA ARG A 267 10.14 -10.61 -19.92
C ARG A 267 10.20 -10.33 -21.41
N ASN A 268 11.29 -10.66 -22.11
CA ASN A 268 11.43 -10.30 -23.53
C ASN A 268 10.36 -10.95 -24.42
N ILE A 269 10.12 -12.26 -24.25
CA ILE A 269 9.14 -13.00 -25.05
C ILE A 269 7.72 -12.58 -24.67
N ILE A 270 7.44 -12.49 -23.37
CA ILE A 270 6.12 -12.09 -22.87
C ILE A 270 5.81 -10.65 -23.28
N ALA A 271 6.77 -9.73 -23.19
CA ALA A 271 6.55 -8.33 -23.54
C ALA A 271 6.28 -8.15 -25.03
N ILE A 272 6.94 -8.90 -25.92
CA ILE A 272 6.68 -8.86 -27.36
C ILE A 272 5.26 -9.38 -27.64
N ILE A 273 4.94 -10.58 -27.15
CA ILE A 273 3.62 -11.20 -27.36
C ILE A 273 2.51 -10.30 -26.84
N VAL A 274 2.65 -9.81 -25.59
CA VAL A 274 1.66 -8.94 -24.98
C VAL A 274 1.59 -7.62 -25.75
N ARG A 275 2.70 -6.94 -26.05
CA ARG A 275 2.68 -5.65 -26.76
C ARG A 275 1.98 -5.75 -28.11
N GLU A 276 2.37 -6.72 -28.92
CA GLU A 276 1.85 -6.84 -30.29
C GLU A 276 0.38 -7.27 -30.30
N LYS A 277 0.02 -8.27 -29.48
CA LYS A 277 -1.33 -8.85 -29.52
C LYS A 277 -2.36 -8.01 -28.78
N VAL A 278 -1.92 -7.24 -27.78
CA VAL A 278 -2.80 -6.41 -26.96
C VAL A 278 -3.03 -5.05 -27.60
N ARG A 279 -2.07 -4.53 -28.38
CA ARG A 279 -2.20 -3.25 -29.10
C ARG A 279 -3.43 -3.23 -30.01
N ASP A 280 -3.51 -4.16 -30.96
CA ASP A 280 -4.63 -4.19 -31.93
C ASP A 280 -5.97 -4.45 -31.25
N PHE A 281 -5.96 -5.26 -30.18
CA PHE A 281 -7.15 -5.47 -29.37
C PHE A 281 -7.60 -4.17 -28.71
N PHE A 282 -6.71 -3.41 -28.09
CA PHE A 282 -7.06 -2.14 -27.46
C PHE A 282 -7.55 -1.09 -28.46
N TYR A 283 -6.97 -1.01 -29.66
CA TYR A 283 -7.50 -0.12 -30.70
C TYR A 283 -8.96 -0.46 -31.02
N LYS A 284 -9.27 -1.72 -31.32
CA LYS A 284 -10.63 -2.18 -31.60
C LYS A 284 -11.56 -2.02 -30.41
N LEU A 285 -11.05 -2.28 -29.21
CA LEU A 285 -11.84 -2.20 -27.99
C LEU A 285 -12.27 -0.76 -27.70
N LEU A 286 -11.36 0.19 -27.89
CA LEU A 286 -11.59 1.60 -27.59
C LEU A 286 -12.37 2.33 -28.70
N GLU A 287 -12.65 1.68 -29.84
CA GLU A 287 -13.68 2.11 -30.80
C GLU A 287 -15.08 2.03 -30.17
N ASN A 288 -15.28 1.14 -29.20
CA ASN A 288 -16.53 1.07 -28.44
C ASN A 288 -16.56 2.17 -27.37
N THR A 289 -17.35 3.22 -27.61
CA THR A 289 -17.51 4.37 -26.70
C THR A 289 -17.96 3.96 -25.30
N ALA A 290 -18.81 2.94 -25.16
CA ALA A 290 -19.27 2.49 -23.85
C ALA A 290 -18.13 1.87 -23.03
N VAL A 291 -17.30 1.03 -23.65
CA VAL A 291 -16.13 0.44 -22.99
C VAL A 291 -15.11 1.52 -22.63
N LYS A 292 -14.86 2.45 -23.55
CA LYS A 292 -13.97 3.59 -23.30
C LYS A 292 -14.44 4.42 -22.09
N GLN A 293 -15.72 4.76 -22.04
CA GLN A 293 -16.30 5.51 -20.92
C GLN A 293 -16.20 4.74 -19.60
N GLN A 294 -16.39 3.43 -19.63
CA GLN A 294 -16.27 2.60 -18.43
C GLN A 294 -14.84 2.53 -17.91
N ILE A 295 -13.84 2.40 -18.80
CA ILE A 295 -12.42 2.46 -18.42
C ILE A 295 -12.12 3.81 -17.78
N GLU A 296 -12.52 4.91 -18.41
CA GLU A 296 -12.34 6.26 -17.88
C GLU A 296 -12.95 6.41 -16.50
N ASN A 297 -14.22 6.03 -16.34
CA ASN A 297 -14.94 6.10 -15.07
C ASN A 297 -14.25 5.26 -13.97
N ASN A 298 -13.82 4.03 -14.28
CA ASN A 298 -13.15 3.14 -13.32
C ASN A 298 -11.80 3.71 -12.87
N LEU A 299 -11.02 4.27 -13.79
CA LEU A 299 -9.73 4.89 -13.49
C LEU A 299 -9.90 6.17 -12.67
N LEU A 300 -10.83 7.05 -13.04
CA LEU A 300 -11.10 8.28 -12.30
C LEU A 300 -11.68 8.01 -10.91
N ALA A 301 -12.58 7.02 -10.79
CA ALA A 301 -13.09 6.58 -9.50
C ALA A 301 -11.95 6.09 -8.60
N THR A 302 -11.05 5.25 -9.12
CA THR A 302 -9.88 4.77 -8.37
C THR A 302 -8.95 5.92 -7.97
N ALA A 303 -8.64 6.85 -8.89
CA ALA A 303 -7.80 8.02 -8.64
C ALA A 303 -8.39 8.91 -7.52
N LYS A 304 -9.70 9.09 -7.50
CA LYS A 304 -10.40 9.90 -6.51
C LYS A 304 -10.55 9.17 -5.16
N GLU A 305 -11.03 7.94 -5.18
CA GLU A 305 -11.44 7.22 -3.97
C GLU A 305 -10.23 6.63 -3.22
N GLN A 306 -9.22 6.13 -3.95
CA GLN A 306 -8.07 5.48 -3.33
C GLN A 306 -6.88 6.42 -3.11
N PHE A 307 -6.61 7.32 -4.07
CA PHE A 307 -5.42 8.18 -4.02
C PHE A 307 -5.72 9.55 -3.41
N GLU A 308 -6.73 10.26 -3.91
CA GLU A 308 -7.00 11.64 -3.45
C GLU A 308 -7.33 11.71 -1.95
N LEU A 309 -8.13 10.78 -1.44
CA LEU A 309 -8.45 10.73 -0.02
C LEU A 309 -7.19 10.52 0.84
N ARG A 310 -6.32 9.56 0.46
CA ARG A 310 -5.06 9.29 1.16
C ARG A 310 -4.11 10.49 1.10
N ILE A 311 -4.00 11.15 -0.06
CA ILE A 311 -3.24 12.39 -0.23
C ILE A 311 -3.73 13.46 0.76
N LYS A 312 -5.04 13.73 0.81
CA LYS A 312 -5.61 14.74 1.72
C LYS A 312 -5.34 14.42 3.19
N ILE A 313 -5.47 13.14 3.57
CA ILE A 313 -5.19 12.68 4.94
C ILE A 313 -3.72 12.92 5.30
N PHE A 314 -2.78 12.49 4.46
CA PHE A 314 -1.35 12.66 4.73
C PHE A 314 -0.92 14.14 4.67
N GLU A 315 -1.44 14.94 3.75
CA GLU A 315 -1.21 16.39 3.73
C GLU A 315 -1.74 17.08 4.99
N GLY A 316 -2.89 16.64 5.51
CA GLY A 316 -3.43 17.11 6.78
C GLY A 316 -2.48 16.81 7.95
N LEU A 317 -1.96 15.58 8.03
CA LEU A 317 -0.98 15.17 9.04
C LEU A 317 0.37 15.90 8.88
N LEU A 318 0.81 16.17 7.65
CA LEU A 318 2.05 16.90 7.37
C LEU A 318 2.02 18.37 7.81
N LYS A 319 0.85 19.01 7.77
CA LYS A 319 0.68 20.39 8.26
C LYS A 319 0.77 20.47 9.78
N LEU A 320 0.53 19.36 10.46
CA LEU A 320 0.54 19.25 11.91
C LEU A 320 1.96 18.99 12.46
N LEU A 321 2.66 18.05 11.84
CA LEU A 321 4.04 17.66 12.16
C LEU A 321 5.04 18.68 11.62
#